data_AF-K7YYA0-F1
#
_entry.id   AF-K7YYA0-F1
#
_cell.length_a   1.000
_cell.length_b   1.000
_cell.length_c   1.000
_cell.angle_alpha   90.00
_cell.angle_beta   90.00
_cell.angle_gamma   90.00
#
_symmetry.space_group_name_H-M   'P 1'
#
loop_
_entity.id
_entity.type
_entity.pdbx_description
1 polymer ?
#
loop_
_entity_poly.entity_id
_entity_poly.type
_entity_poly.pdbx_seq_one_letter_code
_entity_poly.pdbx_strand_id
1 'polypeptide(L)'
;MSKLNKWTLFTVTALLAWSNTSWSAESIDMNEPPFYMSSYDEFADLQQDQKDLYLQKLLTLKEKIPSLDYVNKEKLDEGSEWYATWDGMRKKLYNSCQEKELIPACEEFADLRIEVLNLHANQKEENRNATAAVQTAKTK
;
A
#
# COMPACT_ATOMS: atom_id res chain seq x y z
N MET A 1 -35.89 15.01 -67.58
CA MET A 1 -35.51 15.35 -66.19
C MET A 1 -35.42 14.05 -65.40
N SER A 2 -34.19 13.62 -65.06
CA SER A 2 -33.67 13.38 -63.70
C SER A 2 -34.37 12.26 -62.91
N LYS A 3 -33.73 11.23 -62.32
CA LYS A 3 -32.31 10.89 -62.06
C LYS A 3 -32.27 9.39 -61.70
N LEU A 4 -31.25 8.66 -62.17
CA LEU A 4 -30.84 7.37 -61.58
C LEU A 4 -30.23 7.64 -60.20
N ASN A 5 -30.66 6.92 -59.17
CA ASN A 5 -29.94 6.83 -57.90
C ASN A 5 -29.30 5.44 -57.77
N LYS A 6 -28.00 5.40 -58.11
CA LYS A 6 -27.05 4.37 -57.67
C LYS A 6 -26.62 4.70 -56.25
N TRP A 7 -26.90 3.83 -55.29
CA TRP A 7 -26.22 3.84 -54.00
C TRP A 7 -25.70 2.44 -53.69
N THR A 8 -24.47 2.20 -54.12
CA THR A 8 -23.57 1.16 -53.63
C THR A 8 -23.18 1.56 -52.20
N LEU A 9 -23.51 0.74 -51.21
CA LEU A 9 -22.96 0.85 -49.86
C LEU A 9 -22.17 -0.42 -49.56
N PHE A 10 -20.86 -0.30 -49.70
CA PHE A 10 -19.88 -1.26 -49.22
C PHE A 10 -19.97 -1.34 -47.69
N THR A 11 -20.33 -2.50 -47.16
CA THR A 11 -20.18 -2.82 -45.74
C THR A 11 -18.76 -3.34 -45.54
N VAL A 12 -17.89 -2.50 -44.97
CA VAL A 12 -16.57 -2.90 -44.49
C VAL A 12 -16.78 -3.55 -43.12
N THR A 13 -16.74 -4.88 -43.08
CA THR A 13 -16.71 -5.65 -41.83
C THR A 13 -15.34 -5.46 -41.17
N ALA A 14 -15.26 -4.51 -40.25
CA ALA A 14 -14.10 -4.35 -39.37
C ALA A 14 -14.08 -5.52 -38.36
N LEU A 15 -13.24 -6.52 -38.64
CA LEU A 15 -12.83 -7.53 -37.68
C LEU A 15 -11.99 -6.85 -36.60
N LEU A 16 -12.64 -6.49 -35.48
CA LEU A 16 -11.94 -6.18 -34.24
C LEU A 16 -11.31 -7.46 -33.73
N ALA A 17 -10.05 -7.68 -34.09
CA ALA A 17 -9.17 -8.59 -33.37
C ALA A 17 -9.01 -8.05 -31.95
N TRP A 18 -9.80 -8.60 -31.02
CA TRP A 18 -9.54 -8.45 -29.60
C TRP A 18 -8.26 -9.20 -29.29
N SER A 19 -7.16 -8.47 -29.33
CA SER A 19 -5.88 -8.87 -28.77
C SER A 19 -6.12 -9.10 -27.27
N ASN A 20 -6.41 -10.34 -26.90
CA ASN A 20 -6.28 -10.79 -25.53
C ASN A 20 -4.79 -10.75 -25.20
N THR A 21 -4.31 -9.58 -24.78
CA THR A 21 -3.08 -9.49 -23.99
C THR A 21 -3.39 -10.24 -22.70
N SER A 22 -3.09 -11.53 -22.69
CA SER A 22 -3.02 -12.33 -21.49
C SER A 22 -1.85 -11.77 -20.68
N TRP A 23 -2.15 -10.76 -19.85
CA TRP A 23 -1.28 -10.36 -18.76
C TRP A 23 -1.21 -11.59 -17.86
N SER A 24 -0.18 -12.41 -18.06
CA SER A 24 0.13 -13.52 -17.18
C SER A 24 0.42 -12.88 -15.83
N ALA A 25 -0.58 -12.90 -14.95
CA ALA A 25 -0.40 -12.54 -13.56
C ALA A 25 0.49 -13.62 -12.96
N GLU A 26 1.80 -13.46 -13.14
CA GLU A 26 2.79 -14.05 -12.24
C GLU A 26 2.28 -13.75 -10.83
N SER A 27 1.88 -14.78 -10.09
CA SER A 27 1.35 -14.59 -8.76
C SER A 27 2.46 -14.00 -7.89
N ILE A 28 2.36 -12.72 -7.54
CA ILE A 28 3.35 -12.05 -6.69
C ILE A 28 3.38 -12.76 -5.34
N ASP A 29 4.56 -13.27 -4.95
CA ASP A 29 4.75 -13.85 -3.63
C ASP A 29 5.02 -12.73 -2.61
N MET A 30 3.97 -12.37 -1.86
CA MET A 30 4.07 -11.36 -0.80
C MET A 30 4.75 -11.91 0.47
N ASN A 31 5.16 -13.17 0.50
CA ASN A 31 5.96 -13.73 1.61
C ASN A 31 7.46 -13.52 1.38
N GLU A 32 7.86 -13.04 0.21
CA GLU A 32 9.23 -12.66 -0.09
C GLU A 32 9.42 -11.13 -0.04
N PRO A 33 10.65 -10.66 0.21
CA PRO A 33 10.96 -9.23 0.13
C PRO A 33 10.68 -8.65 -1.27
N PRO A 34 10.39 -7.35 -1.37
CA PRO A 34 10.33 -6.35 -0.30
C PRO A 34 9.02 -6.36 0.50
N PHE A 35 9.10 -6.13 1.82
CA PHE A 35 7.95 -6.10 2.73
C PHE A 35 7.42 -4.69 2.97
N TYR A 36 6.63 -4.18 2.02
CA TYR A 36 6.09 -2.81 2.09
C TYR A 36 5.09 -2.59 3.22
N MET A 37 4.23 -3.58 3.51
CA MET A 37 3.22 -3.48 4.54
C MET A 37 3.19 -4.76 5.36
N SER A 38 2.93 -4.63 6.66
CA SER A 38 2.83 -5.76 7.59
C SER A 38 1.87 -6.82 7.07
N SER A 39 2.22 -8.09 7.28
CA SER A 39 1.23 -9.16 7.20
C SER A 39 0.15 -8.92 8.26
N TYR A 40 -1.01 -9.55 8.10
CA TYR A 40 -2.06 -9.45 9.10
C TYR A 40 -1.59 -9.99 10.46
N ASP A 41 -0.85 -11.10 10.47
CA ASP A 41 -0.33 -11.68 11.72
C ASP A 41 0.66 -10.74 12.42
N GLU A 42 1.57 -10.11 11.66
CA GLU A 42 2.48 -9.11 12.22
C GLU A 42 1.72 -7.91 12.78
N PHE A 43 0.68 -7.44 12.07
CA PHE A 43 -0.19 -6.36 12.57
C PHE A 43 -0.96 -6.77 13.82
N ALA A 44 -1.51 -7.98 13.85
CA ALA A 44 -2.31 -8.50 14.96
C ALA A 44 -1.48 -8.60 16.25
N ASP A 45 -0.19 -8.92 16.13
CA ASP A 45 0.75 -9.03 17.24
C ASP A 45 1.24 -7.67 17.78
N LEU A 46 0.98 -6.56 17.09
CA LEU A 46 1.32 -5.22 17.58
C LEU A 46 0.53 -4.85 18.84
N GLN A 47 1.17 -4.06 19.71
CA GLN A 47 0.49 -3.44 20.85
C GLN A 47 -0.46 -2.33 20.38
N GLN A 48 -1.39 -1.91 21.25
CA GLN A 48 -2.44 -0.98 20.86
C GLN A 48 -1.91 0.37 20.37
N ASP A 49 -0.90 0.93 21.02
CA ASP A 49 -0.29 2.19 20.63
C ASP A 49 0.46 2.09 19.29
N GLN A 50 1.12 0.96 19.03
CA GLN A 50 1.72 0.63 17.74
C GLN A 50 0.66 0.54 16.64
N LYS A 51 -0.48 -0.11 16.91
CA LYS A 51 -1.61 -0.20 15.97
C LYS A 51 -2.19 1.18 15.67
N ASP A 52 -2.46 1.98 16.70
CA ASP A 52 -3.03 3.32 16.55
C ASP A 52 -2.12 4.22 15.70
N LEU A 53 -0.80 4.21 15.99
CA LEU A 53 0.20 4.92 15.18
C LEU A 53 0.21 4.43 13.74
N TYR A 54 0.19 3.10 13.55
CA TYR A 54 0.29 2.51 12.23
C TYR A 54 -0.91 2.87 11.35
N LEU A 55 -2.13 2.67 11.87
CA LEU A 55 -3.37 3.00 11.16
C LEU A 55 -3.47 4.49 10.84
N GLN A 56 -3.07 5.36 11.78
CA GLN A 56 -3.04 6.80 11.56
C GLN A 56 -2.09 7.18 10.41
N LYS A 57 -0.88 6.63 10.38
CA LYS A 57 0.09 6.96 9.33
C LYS A 57 -0.27 6.31 7.98
N LEU A 58 -0.85 5.11 7.97
CA LEU A 58 -1.38 4.48 6.75
C LEU A 58 -2.45 5.34 6.09
N LEU A 59 -3.34 5.97 6.87
CA LEU A 59 -4.37 6.89 6.36
C LEU A 59 -3.79 8.08 5.59
N THR A 60 -2.60 8.54 5.97
CA THR A 60 -1.90 9.64 5.31
C THR A 60 -1.12 9.13 4.09
N LEU A 61 -0.37 8.03 4.24
CA LEU A 61 0.49 7.50 3.18
C LEU A 61 -0.29 7.00 1.96
N LYS A 62 -1.50 6.47 2.17
CA LYS A 62 -2.34 5.96 1.07
C LYS A 62 -2.57 6.99 -0.05
N GLU A 63 -2.57 8.29 0.27
CA GLU A 63 -2.81 9.36 -0.71
C GLU A 63 -1.72 9.42 -1.80
N LYS A 64 -0.55 8.82 -1.53
CA LYS A 64 0.56 8.72 -2.48
C LYS A 64 0.42 7.54 -3.45
N ILE A 65 -0.50 6.62 -3.21
CA ILE A 65 -0.71 5.40 -4.00
C ILE A 65 -2.15 5.39 -4.52
N PRO A 66 -2.39 5.75 -5.80
CA PRO A 66 -3.74 5.87 -6.35
C PRO A 66 -4.60 4.61 -6.24
N SER A 67 -3.99 3.42 -6.27
CA SER A 67 -4.73 2.15 -6.12
C SER A 67 -5.35 1.94 -4.74
N LEU A 68 -4.94 2.75 -3.76
CA LEU A 68 -5.42 2.76 -2.38
C LEU A 68 -6.43 3.88 -2.09
N ASP A 69 -6.94 4.59 -3.10
CA ASP A 69 -7.95 5.65 -2.92
C ASP A 69 -9.21 5.19 -2.15
N TYR A 70 -9.59 3.92 -2.34
CA TYR A 70 -10.72 3.29 -1.65
C TYR A 70 -10.48 3.03 -0.16
N VAL A 71 -9.21 3.03 0.28
CA VAL A 71 -8.85 2.87 1.67
C VAL A 71 -9.20 4.16 2.39
N ASN A 72 -10.06 4.06 3.39
CA ASN A 72 -10.44 5.16 4.27
C ASN A 72 -10.42 4.66 5.71
N LYS A 73 -10.82 5.50 6.67
CA LYS A 73 -10.78 5.11 8.09
C LYS A 73 -11.62 3.86 8.36
N GLU A 74 -12.82 3.78 7.79
CA GLU A 74 -13.70 2.62 7.94
C GLU A 74 -13.06 1.34 7.39
N LYS A 75 -12.43 1.39 6.21
CA LYS A 75 -11.74 0.22 5.64
C LYS A 75 -10.50 -0.19 6.39
N LEU A 76 -9.78 0.74 7.01
CA LEU A 76 -8.65 0.41 7.88
C LEU A 76 -9.11 -0.17 9.21
N ASP A 77 -10.17 0.38 9.80
CA ASP A 77 -10.80 -0.16 11.00
C ASP A 77 -11.31 -1.60 10.72
N GLU A 78 -12.01 -1.82 9.60
CA GLU A 78 -12.44 -3.16 9.16
C GLU A 78 -11.24 -4.09 8.92
N GLY A 79 -10.20 -3.61 8.23
CA GLY A 79 -8.98 -4.37 7.95
C GLY A 79 -8.22 -4.74 9.22
N SER A 80 -8.31 -3.93 10.28
CA SER A 80 -7.69 -4.23 11.56
C SER A 80 -8.33 -5.44 12.25
N GLU A 81 -9.59 -5.74 11.92
CA GLU A 81 -10.35 -6.86 12.48
C GLU A 81 -10.41 -8.06 11.52
N TRP A 82 -10.32 -7.83 10.21
CA TRP A 82 -10.55 -8.86 9.19
C TRP A 82 -9.38 -9.05 8.22
N TYR A 83 -8.78 -10.24 8.28
CA TYR A 83 -7.67 -10.68 7.42
C TYR A 83 -7.90 -10.39 5.93
N ALA A 84 -9.08 -10.71 5.38
CA ALA A 84 -9.34 -10.57 3.95
C ALA A 84 -9.27 -9.11 3.47
N THR A 85 -9.74 -8.19 4.30
CA THR A 85 -9.70 -6.75 4.01
C THR A 85 -8.28 -6.23 4.11
N TRP A 86 -7.52 -6.66 5.13
CA TRP A 86 -6.09 -6.33 5.26
C TRP A 86 -5.26 -6.82 4.08
N ASP A 87 -5.42 -8.09 3.71
CA ASP A 87 -4.68 -8.73 2.62
C ASP A 87 -5.05 -8.11 1.25
N GLY A 88 -6.31 -7.69 1.08
CA GLY A 88 -6.75 -6.93 -0.10
C GLY A 88 -6.02 -5.59 -0.25
N MET A 89 -5.83 -4.84 0.85
CA MET A 89 -5.04 -3.61 0.85
C MET A 89 -3.57 -3.89 0.53
N ARG A 90 -2.99 -4.86 1.22
CA ARG A 90 -1.59 -5.27 1.03
C ARG A 90 -1.31 -5.68 -0.42
N LYS A 91 -2.15 -6.52 -1.02
CA LYS A 91 -2.03 -6.94 -2.44
C LYS A 91 -2.04 -5.76 -3.40
N LYS A 92 -2.94 -4.80 -3.21
CA LYS A 92 -3.03 -3.61 -4.07
C LYS A 92 -1.79 -2.73 -3.96
N LEU A 93 -1.29 -2.52 -2.74
CA LEU A 93 -0.01 -1.83 -2.53
C LEU A 93 1.11 -2.54 -3.28
N TYR A 94 1.28 -3.85 -3.08
CA TYR A 94 2.33 -4.64 -3.76
C TYR A 94 2.27 -4.55 -5.27
N ASN A 95 1.06 -4.61 -5.85
CA ASN A 95 0.87 -4.44 -7.28
C ASN A 95 1.27 -3.04 -7.76
N SER A 96 0.91 -2.00 -7.00
CA SER A 96 1.33 -0.63 -7.32
C SER A 96 2.84 -0.43 -7.21
N CYS A 97 3.50 -1.09 -6.25
CA CYS A 97 4.95 -1.00 -6.07
C CYS A 97 5.76 -1.68 -7.18
N GLN A 98 5.11 -2.36 -8.14
CA GLN A 98 5.76 -2.80 -9.38
C GLN A 98 6.03 -1.63 -10.34
N GLU A 99 5.30 -0.53 -10.19
CA GLU A 99 5.50 0.69 -10.97
C GLU A 99 6.69 1.47 -10.40
N LYS A 100 7.74 1.65 -11.22
CA LYS A 100 8.98 2.31 -10.77
C LYS A 100 8.77 3.71 -10.19
N GLU A 101 7.76 4.43 -10.70
CA GLU A 101 7.43 5.79 -10.25
C GLU A 101 6.88 5.83 -8.83
N LEU A 102 6.30 4.72 -8.35
CA LEU A 102 5.69 4.61 -7.02
C LEU A 102 6.64 4.00 -5.98
N ILE A 103 7.82 3.51 -6.38
CA ILE A 103 8.81 2.91 -5.46
C ILE A 103 9.12 3.81 -4.26
N PRO A 104 9.39 5.13 -4.42
CA PRO A 104 9.69 5.99 -3.27
C PRO A 104 8.53 6.05 -2.27
N ALA A 105 7.29 6.10 -2.76
CA ALA A 105 6.11 6.07 -1.88
C ALA A 105 5.98 4.72 -1.18
N CYS A 106 6.25 3.61 -1.87
CA CYS A 106 6.24 2.27 -1.30
C CYS A 106 7.31 2.06 -0.22
N GLU A 107 8.51 2.64 -0.40
CA GLU A 107 9.57 2.63 0.63
C GLU A 107 9.09 3.30 1.92
N GLU A 108 8.30 4.37 1.84
CA GLU A 108 7.72 4.99 3.05
C GLU A 108 6.76 4.06 3.81
N PHE A 109 6.04 3.17 3.11
CA PHE A 109 5.24 2.14 3.79
C PHE A 109 6.13 1.13 4.52
N ALA A 110 7.24 0.72 3.89
CA ALA A 110 8.21 -0.18 4.51
C ALA A 110 8.85 0.47 5.74
N ASP A 111 9.24 1.75 5.64
CA ASP A 111 9.79 2.53 6.74
C ASP A 111 8.79 2.64 7.90
N LEU A 112 7.52 2.90 7.59
CA LEU A 112 6.45 2.93 8.59
C LEU A 112 6.32 1.59 9.33
N ARG A 113 6.34 0.46 8.60
CA ARG A 113 6.33 -0.87 9.22
C ARG A 113 7.50 -1.03 10.21
N ILE A 114 8.70 -0.65 9.80
CA ILE A 114 9.91 -0.75 10.65
C ILE A 114 9.84 0.22 11.85
N GLU A 115 9.34 1.43 11.65
CA GLU A 115 9.14 2.42 12.72
C GLU A 115 8.21 1.87 13.81
N VAL A 116 7.06 1.32 13.40
CA VAL A 116 6.06 0.78 14.31
C VAL A 116 6.62 -0.41 15.09
N LEU A 117 7.31 -1.34 14.43
CA LEU A 117 7.95 -2.49 15.08
C LEU A 117 9.00 -2.06 16.12
N ASN A 118 9.69 -0.93 15.88
CA ASN A 118 10.74 -0.43 16.77
C ASN A 118 10.26 0.62 17.80
N LEU A 119 8.97 0.97 17.82
CA LEU A 119 8.44 2.06 18.65
C LEU A 119 8.92 2.00 20.11
N HIS A 120 8.76 0.87 20.77
CA HIS A 120 9.15 0.71 22.19
C HIS A 120 10.66 0.55 22.38
N ALA A 121 11.37 -0.02 21.41
CA ALA A 121 12.83 -0.09 21.45
C ALA A 121 13.44 1.32 21.40
N ASN A 122 12.89 2.18 20.55
CA ASN A 122 13.29 3.57 20.40
C ASN A 122 12.98 4.38 21.66
N GLN A 123 11.76 4.28 22.20
CA GLN A 123 11.38 4.96 23.45
C GLN A 123 12.28 4.57 24.63
N LYS A 124 12.66 3.29 24.74
CA LYS A 124 13.55 2.82 25.80
C LYS A 124 14.94 3.46 25.70
N GLU A 125 15.48 3.59 24.50
CA GLU A 125 16.79 4.20 24.27
C GLU A 125 16.76 5.72 24.50
N GLU A 126 15.71 6.40 24.05
CA GLU A 126 15.48 7.82 24.36
C GLU A 126 15.41 8.08 25.87
N ASN A 127 14.67 7.24 26.61
CA ASN A 127 14.58 7.33 28.06
C ASN A 127 15.92 7.08 28.76
N ARG A 128 16.74 6.14 28.25
CA ARG A 128 18.10 5.90 28.76
C ARG A 128 18.98 7.13 28.56
N ASN A 129 18.96 7.71 27.36
CA ASN A 129 19.77 8.88 27.01
C ASN A 129 19.36 10.12 27.80
N ALA A 130 18.06 10.35 27.98
CA ALA A 130 17.55 11.42 28.84
C ALA A 130 18.00 11.26 30.30
N THR A 131 17.96 10.04 30.84
CA THR A 131 18.42 9.74 32.21
C THR A 131 19.92 10.02 32.38
N ALA A 132 20.75 9.60 31.42
CA ALA A 132 22.18 9.85 31.43
C ALA A 132 22.52 11.35 31.36
N ALA A 133 21.79 12.12 30.54
CA ALA A 133 21.94 13.58 30.45
C ALA A 133 21.61 14.28 31.77
N VAL A 134 20.52 13.88 32.44
CA VAL A 134 20.12 14.44 33.75
C VAL A 134 21.14 14.12 34.84
N GLN A 135 21.70 12.92 34.88
CA GLN A 135 22.73 12.54 35.84
C GLN A 135 24.03 13.34 35.62
N THR A 136 24.42 13.53 34.36
CA THR A 136 25.61 14.32 34.01
C THR A 136 25.44 15.79 34.39
N ALA A 137 24.23 16.35 34.23
CA ALA A 137 23.92 17.73 34.61
C ALA A 137 23.88 17.97 36.14
N LYS A 138 23.53 16.96 36.94
CA LYS A 138 23.50 17.05 38.41
C LYS A 138 24.88 16.87 39.08
N THR A 139 25.87 16.39 38.33
CA THR A 139 27.22 16.08 38.86
C THR A 139 28.25 17.16 38.49
N LYS A 140 27.83 18.21 37.77
CA LYS A 140 28.57 19.46 37.53
C LYS A 140 28.07 20.55 38.45
#